data_AF-A0A8D5U5T4-F1
#
_entry.id   AF-A0A8D5U5T4-F1
#
_cell.length_a   1.000
_cell.length_b   1.000
_cell.length_c   1.000
_cell.angle_alpha   90.00
_cell.angle_beta   90.00
_cell.angle_gamma   90.00
#
_symmetry.space_group_name_H-M   'P 1'
#
loop_
_entity.id
_entity.type
_entity.pdbx_description
1 polymer ?
#
loop_
_entity_poly.entity_id
_entity_poly.type
_entity_poly.pdbx_seq_one_letter_code
_entity_poly.pdbx_strand_id
1 'polypeptide(L)'
;MSEKVIREKDVRKYGILRIDESVDEALISLELLRQGRLRNSAGKAFLAFKAFLSGIISVNHSSFSSALQEKERKFFYKVGFTAPTNRVVYYSSLLEKDYPGISDLAKQAMALHVFSYLGYDKAGEYSPVTSEGDARKWITDFIMALAGLIAEVNEKGKEVLKEVEGIKNG
;
A
#
# COMPACT_ATOMS: atom_id res chain seq x y z
N MET A 1 -29.68 -6.72 -16.29
CA MET A 1 -28.97 -6.17 -15.11
C MET A 1 -28.85 -4.68 -15.33
N SER A 2 -29.53 -3.84 -14.54
CA SER A 2 -29.41 -2.39 -14.68
C SER A 2 -27.96 -1.98 -14.38
N GLU A 3 -27.32 -1.26 -15.31
CA GLU A 3 -26.05 -0.58 -15.03
C GLU A 3 -26.25 0.30 -13.80
N LYS A 4 -25.58 -0.05 -12.70
CA LYS A 4 -25.61 0.75 -11.48
C LYS A 4 -24.90 2.04 -11.81
N VAL A 5 -25.62 3.16 -11.88
CA VAL A 5 -25.04 4.47 -12.16
C VAL A 5 -24.01 4.78 -11.07
N ILE A 6 -22.73 4.67 -11.41
CA ILE A 6 -21.62 5.03 -10.53
C ILE A 6 -21.58 6.55 -10.46
N ARG A 7 -21.91 7.12 -9.31
CA ARG A 7 -21.81 8.57 -9.09
C ARG A 7 -20.38 8.91 -8.67
N GLU A 8 -19.81 9.96 -9.27
CA GLU A 8 -18.46 10.45 -8.96
C GLU A 8 -18.23 10.64 -7.45
N LYS A 9 -19.23 11.20 -6.77
CA LYS A 9 -19.23 11.42 -5.31
C LYS A 9 -19.06 10.12 -4.52
N ASP A 10 -19.62 9.01 -5.01
CA ASP A 10 -19.55 7.72 -4.33
C ASP A 10 -18.17 7.07 -4.53
N VAL A 11 -17.54 7.26 -5.69
CA VAL A 11 -16.16 6.82 -5.96
C VAL A 11 -15.17 7.58 -5.08
N ARG A 12 -15.31 8.90 -4.97
CA ARG A 12 -14.46 9.71 -4.10
C ARG A 12 -14.60 9.30 -2.62
N LYS A 13 -15.82 9.06 -2.15
CA LYS A 13 -16.06 8.56 -0.77
C LYS A 13 -15.39 7.20 -0.55
N TYR A 14 -15.53 6.28 -1.50
CA TYR A 14 -14.83 5.00 -1.46
C TYR A 14 -13.31 5.20 -1.37
N GLY A 15 -12.75 6.11 -2.18
CA GLY A 15 -11.33 6.45 -2.14
C GLY A 15 -10.87 6.94 -0.77
N ILE A 16 -11.62 7.85 -0.14
CA ILE A 16 -11.31 8.35 1.22
C ILE A 16 -11.31 7.20 2.24
N LEU A 17 -12.32 6.32 2.21
CA LEU A 17 -12.38 5.15 3.09
C LEU A 17 -11.17 4.21 2.90
N ARG A 18 -10.70 4.04 1.66
CA ARG A 18 -9.49 3.24 1.38
C ARG A 18 -8.21 3.89 1.89
N ILE A 19 -8.13 5.23 1.94
CA ILE A 19 -7.00 5.93 2.55
C ILE A 19 -7.04 5.75 4.08
N ASP A 20 -8.21 5.85 4.71
CA ASP A 20 -8.35 5.55 6.15
C ASP A 20 -7.99 4.08 6.45
N GLU A 21 -8.44 3.12 5.63
CA GLU A 21 -8.06 1.71 5.77
C GLU A 21 -6.54 1.50 5.63
N SER A 22 -5.86 2.31 4.83
CA SER A 22 -4.39 2.27 4.73
C SER A 22 -3.71 2.62 6.04
N VAL A 23 -4.22 3.63 6.74
CA VAL A 23 -3.75 4.01 8.08
C VAL A 23 -3.95 2.87 9.05
N ASP A 24 -5.17 2.33 9.11
CA ASP A 24 -5.51 1.22 10.02
C ASP A 24 -4.60 0.00 9.79
N GLU A 25 -4.39 -0.39 8.53
CA GLU A 25 -3.54 -1.54 8.19
C GLU A 25 -2.06 -1.28 8.50
N ALA A 26 -1.58 -0.03 8.35
CA ALA A 26 -0.23 0.34 8.74
C ALA A 26 -0.03 0.27 10.28
N LEU A 27 -1.00 0.76 11.06
CA LEU A 27 -0.96 0.67 12.52
C LEU A 27 -1.01 -0.77 13.01
N ILE A 28 -1.87 -1.61 12.42
CA ILE A 28 -1.92 -3.05 12.71
C ILE A 28 -0.58 -3.71 12.37
N SER A 29 0.03 -3.33 11.25
CA SER A 29 1.35 -3.82 10.85
C SER A 29 2.41 -3.51 11.91
N LEU A 30 2.44 -2.28 12.44
CA LEU A 30 3.37 -1.87 13.49
C LEU A 30 3.13 -2.63 14.81
N GLU A 31 1.87 -2.86 15.18
CA GLU A 31 1.54 -3.64 16.39
C GLU A 31 2.01 -5.10 16.29
N LEU A 32 1.75 -5.74 15.15
CA LEU A 32 2.27 -7.09 14.87
C LEU A 32 3.80 -7.12 14.90
N LEU A 33 4.45 -6.05 14.43
CA LEU A 33 5.90 -5.93 14.46
C LEU A 33 6.41 -5.88 15.90
N ARG A 34 5.79 -5.11 16.80
CA ARG A 34 6.13 -5.07 18.24
C ARG A 34 6.07 -6.45 18.88
N GLN A 35 5.10 -7.26 18.47
CA GLN A 35 4.91 -8.63 18.95
C GLN A 35 5.83 -9.68 18.27
N GLY A 36 6.79 -9.25 17.43
CA GLY A 36 7.70 -10.13 16.69
C GLY A 36 7.03 -10.94 15.58
N ARG A 37 5.80 -10.58 15.17
CA ARG A 37 5.03 -11.29 14.12
C ARG A 37 5.39 -10.79 12.72
N LEU A 38 6.65 -10.97 12.33
CA LEU A 38 7.22 -10.38 11.10
C LEU A 38 6.41 -10.68 9.82
N ARG A 39 6.04 -11.94 9.58
CA ARG A 39 5.28 -12.34 8.39
C ARG A 39 3.91 -11.68 8.31
N ASN A 40 3.22 -11.63 9.45
CA ASN A 40 1.89 -11.02 9.54
C ASN A 40 1.99 -9.50 9.38
N SER A 41 3.01 -8.90 9.97
CA SER A 41 3.33 -7.48 9.81
C SER A 41 3.58 -7.14 8.33
N ALA A 42 4.45 -7.88 7.64
CA ALA A 42 4.69 -7.67 6.20
C ALA A 42 3.41 -7.80 5.34
N GLY A 43 2.54 -8.76 5.66
CA GLY A 43 1.24 -8.89 5.00
C GLY A 43 0.35 -7.67 5.20
N LYS A 44 0.34 -7.09 6.40
CA LYS A 44 -0.42 -5.89 6.74
C LYS A 44 0.17 -4.63 6.13
N ALA A 45 1.49 -4.49 6.10
CA ALA A 45 2.19 -3.45 5.35
C ALA A 45 1.82 -3.46 3.86
N PHE A 46 1.79 -4.64 3.22
CA PHE A 46 1.34 -4.76 1.83
C PHE A 46 -0.12 -4.33 1.64
N LEU A 47 -1.03 -4.76 2.53
CA LEU A 47 -2.44 -4.36 2.48
C LEU A 47 -2.61 -2.85 2.66
N ALA A 48 -1.82 -2.23 3.55
CA ALA A 48 -1.80 -0.79 3.74
C ALA A 48 -1.46 -0.06 2.43
N PHE A 49 -0.41 -0.47 1.72
CA PHE A 49 -0.05 0.13 0.43
C PHE A 49 -1.14 -0.06 -0.63
N LYS A 50 -1.73 -1.25 -0.70
CA LYS A 50 -2.80 -1.54 -1.66
C LYS A 50 -4.06 -0.70 -1.37
N ALA A 51 -4.36 -0.45 -0.10
CA ALA A 51 -5.42 0.45 0.33
C ALA A 51 -5.13 1.90 -0.07
N PHE A 52 -3.93 2.40 0.22
CA PHE A 52 -3.47 3.72 -0.20
C PHE A 52 -3.60 3.91 -1.72
N LEU A 53 -3.03 2.99 -2.51
CA LEU A 53 -3.08 3.04 -3.97
C LEU A 53 -4.51 3.03 -4.51
N SER A 54 -5.38 2.16 -3.97
CA SER A 54 -6.80 2.14 -4.34
C SER A 54 -7.50 3.45 -3.98
N GLY A 55 -7.11 4.05 -2.86
CA GLY A 55 -7.63 5.34 -2.39
C GLY A 55 -7.30 6.48 -3.34
N ILE A 56 -6.02 6.70 -3.63
CA ILE A 56 -5.57 7.81 -4.47
C ILE A 56 -6.07 7.69 -5.92
N ILE A 57 -6.12 6.47 -6.50
CA ILE A 57 -6.67 6.29 -7.86
C ILE A 57 -8.20 6.44 -7.89
N SER A 58 -8.91 6.17 -6.78
CA SER A 58 -10.36 6.39 -6.70
C SER A 58 -10.68 7.87 -6.53
N VAL A 59 -9.97 8.56 -5.64
CA VAL A 59 -10.13 10.01 -5.43
C VAL A 59 -9.85 10.77 -6.73
N ASN A 60 -8.84 10.32 -7.49
CA ASN A 60 -8.41 10.92 -8.76
C ASN A 60 -8.84 10.11 -10.00
N HIS A 61 -9.94 9.34 -9.92
CA HIS A 61 -10.31 8.37 -10.96
C HIS A 61 -10.44 8.98 -12.37
N SER A 62 -10.91 10.22 -12.51
CA SER A 62 -11.04 10.89 -13.81
C SER A 62 -9.69 11.14 -14.49
N SER A 63 -8.71 11.69 -13.76
CA SER A 63 -7.37 11.92 -14.29
C SER A 63 -6.61 10.60 -14.47
N PHE A 64 -6.68 9.71 -13.48
CA PHE A 64 -6.02 8.41 -13.53
C PHE A 64 -6.52 7.56 -14.70
N SER A 65 -7.83 7.45 -14.88
CA SER A 65 -8.42 6.67 -15.99
C SER A 65 -8.04 7.22 -17.37
N SER A 66 -7.80 8.53 -17.48
CA SER A 66 -7.37 9.18 -18.72
C SER A 66 -5.93 8.78 -19.12
N ALA A 67 -5.08 8.45 -18.15
CA ALA A 67 -3.72 7.92 -18.38
C ALA A 67 -3.72 6.42 -18.78
N LEU A 68 -4.83 5.71 -18.59
CA LEU A 68 -4.96 4.30 -18.94
C LEU A 68 -5.31 4.11 -20.42
N GLN A 69 -4.70 3.10 -21.04
CA GLN A 69 -5.11 2.59 -22.35
C GLN A 69 -6.55 2.04 -22.30
N GLU A 70 -7.25 2.00 -23.43
CA GLU A 70 -8.68 1.68 -23.48
C GLU A 70 -9.06 0.36 -22.79
N LYS A 71 -8.33 -0.73 -23.09
CA LYS A 71 -8.55 -2.05 -22.47
C LYS A 71 -8.41 -1.97 -20.95
N GLU A 72 -7.43 -1.21 -20.49
CA GLU A 72 -7.12 -1.07 -19.08
C GLU A 72 -8.12 -0.20 -18.35
N ARG A 73 -8.54 0.88 -18.99
CA ARG A 73 -9.60 1.76 -18.52
C ARG A 73 -10.89 0.99 -18.29
N LYS A 74 -11.31 0.17 -19.28
CA LYS A 74 -12.50 -0.70 -19.14
C LYS A 74 -12.36 -1.65 -17.96
N PHE A 75 -11.18 -2.23 -17.75
CA PHE A 75 -10.91 -3.09 -16.61
C PHE A 75 -11.00 -2.33 -15.28
N PHE A 76 -10.41 -1.15 -15.18
CA PHE A 76 -10.43 -0.29 -13.99
C PHE A 76 -11.86 0.05 -13.54
N TYR A 77 -12.74 0.41 -14.48
CA TYR A 77 -14.17 0.62 -14.19
C TYR A 77 -14.89 -0.67 -13.77
N LYS A 78 -14.54 -1.81 -14.39
CA LYS A 78 -15.14 -3.12 -14.06
C LYS A 78 -14.79 -3.59 -12.65
N VAL A 79 -13.55 -3.37 -12.19
CA VAL A 79 -13.10 -3.80 -10.85
C VAL A 79 -13.47 -2.83 -9.74
N GLY A 80 -14.13 -1.71 -10.06
CA GLY A 80 -14.65 -0.76 -9.08
C GLY A 80 -13.57 0.11 -8.45
N PHE A 81 -12.65 0.65 -9.27
CA PHE A 81 -11.65 1.65 -8.85
C PHE A 81 -10.61 1.17 -7.82
N THR A 82 -10.49 -0.15 -7.63
CA THR A 82 -9.45 -0.75 -6.77
C THR A 82 -8.14 -0.94 -7.54
N ALA A 83 -7.04 -1.16 -6.80
CA ALA A 83 -5.76 -1.63 -7.33
C ALA A 83 -5.61 -3.15 -7.09
N PRO A 84 -5.86 -4.00 -8.09
CA PRO A 84 -5.57 -5.43 -8.00
C PRO A 84 -4.08 -5.69 -7.83
N THR A 85 -3.72 -6.78 -7.14
CA THR A 85 -2.31 -7.12 -6.84
C THR A 85 -1.43 -7.15 -8.08
N ASN A 86 -1.91 -7.71 -9.20
CA ASN A 86 -1.17 -7.76 -10.46
C ASN A 86 -1.04 -6.40 -11.19
N ARG A 87 -1.68 -5.35 -10.69
CA ARG A 87 -1.61 -3.98 -11.23
C ARG A 87 -0.90 -2.99 -10.32
N VAL A 88 -0.59 -3.36 -9.09
CA VAL A 88 0.03 -2.49 -8.07
C VAL A 88 1.22 -1.73 -8.64
N VAL A 89 2.18 -2.43 -9.26
CA VAL A 89 3.38 -1.80 -9.84
C VAL A 89 3.05 -0.91 -11.03
N TYR A 90 2.20 -1.39 -11.96
CA TYR A 90 1.83 -0.63 -13.15
C TYR A 90 1.06 0.66 -12.78
N TYR A 91 0.06 0.57 -11.92
CA TYR A 91 -0.72 1.74 -11.48
C TYR A 91 0.14 2.74 -10.73
N SER A 92 1.06 2.28 -9.88
CA SER A 92 2.01 3.16 -9.19
C SER A 92 2.94 3.89 -10.17
N SER A 93 3.39 3.22 -11.24
CA SER A 93 4.25 3.85 -12.27
C SER A 93 3.59 5.03 -12.99
N LEU A 94 2.27 5.03 -13.09
CA LEU A 94 1.52 6.15 -13.68
C LEU A 94 1.41 7.35 -12.73
N LEU A 95 1.66 7.14 -11.43
CA LEU A 95 1.53 8.13 -10.37
C LEU A 95 2.88 8.69 -9.92
N GLU A 96 4.00 8.22 -10.46
CA GLU A 96 5.36 8.60 -10.04
C GLU A 96 5.64 10.10 -10.07
N LYS A 97 5.02 10.81 -11.02
CA LYS A 97 5.16 12.28 -11.12
C LYS A 97 4.43 13.02 -10.01
N ASP A 98 3.30 12.49 -9.56
CA ASP A 98 2.45 13.10 -8.54
C ASP A 98 2.89 12.68 -7.13
N TYR A 99 3.42 11.46 -7.00
CA TYR A 99 3.90 10.84 -5.76
C TYR A 99 5.28 10.21 -5.99
N PRO A 100 6.37 11.01 -5.93
CA PRO A 100 7.73 10.52 -6.16
C PRO A 100 8.10 9.36 -5.24
N GLY A 101 8.68 8.30 -5.80
CA GLY A 101 9.08 7.09 -5.10
C GLY A 101 7.98 6.04 -4.93
N ILE A 102 6.73 6.33 -5.32
CA ILE A 102 5.62 5.37 -5.19
C ILE A 102 5.85 4.09 -6.01
N SER A 103 6.53 4.17 -7.16
CA SER A 103 6.84 3.00 -7.99
C SER A 103 7.80 2.04 -7.32
N ASP A 104 8.83 2.56 -6.66
CA ASP A 104 9.79 1.74 -5.93
C ASP A 104 9.17 1.18 -4.66
N LEU A 105 8.35 1.98 -3.97
CA LEU A 105 7.56 1.51 -2.84
C LEU A 105 6.60 0.39 -3.25
N ALA A 106 5.99 0.46 -4.43
CA ALA A 106 5.14 -0.61 -4.97
C ALA A 106 5.89 -1.92 -5.20
N LYS A 107 7.14 -1.86 -5.70
CA LYS A 107 7.99 -3.05 -5.85
C LYS A 107 8.32 -3.65 -4.49
N GLN A 108 8.63 -2.81 -3.50
CA GLN A 108 8.86 -3.26 -2.12
C GLN A 108 7.59 -3.88 -1.52
N ALA A 109 6.41 -3.30 -1.76
CA ALA A 109 5.14 -3.85 -1.30
C ALA A 109 4.91 -5.27 -1.86
N MET A 110 5.20 -5.48 -3.14
CA MET A 110 5.13 -6.82 -3.75
C MET A 110 6.15 -7.79 -3.15
N ALA A 111 7.35 -7.33 -2.83
CA ALA A 111 8.35 -8.16 -2.16
C ALA A 111 7.92 -8.50 -0.71
N LEU A 112 7.32 -7.56 0.03
CA LEU A 112 6.74 -7.82 1.36
C LEU A 112 5.56 -8.80 1.29
N HIS A 113 4.76 -8.73 0.23
CA HIS A 113 3.70 -9.71 -0.01
C HIS A 113 4.27 -11.12 -0.14
N VAL A 114 5.33 -11.31 -0.93
CA VAL A 114 6.02 -12.61 -1.04
C VAL A 114 6.62 -13.03 0.30
N PHE A 115 7.33 -12.11 0.98
CA PHE A 115 7.91 -12.36 2.30
C PHE A 115 6.86 -12.79 3.34
N SER A 116 5.63 -12.29 3.28
CA SER A 116 4.56 -12.70 4.21
C SER A 116 4.29 -14.21 4.17
N TYR A 117 4.52 -14.86 3.02
CA TYR A 117 4.38 -16.30 2.87
C TYR A 117 5.62 -17.08 3.34
N LEU A 118 6.82 -16.56 3.08
CA LEU A 118 8.08 -17.29 3.25
C LEU A 118 8.75 -17.01 4.61
N GLY A 119 8.64 -15.79 5.13
CA GLY A 119 9.41 -15.32 6.28
C GLY A 119 10.88 -15.07 5.93
N TYR A 120 11.69 -14.79 6.96
CA TYR A 120 13.13 -14.70 6.79
C TYR A 120 13.73 -16.11 6.82
N ASP A 121 14.81 -16.30 6.07
CA ASP A 121 15.47 -17.58 5.92
C ASP A 121 16.97 -17.40 6.13
N LYS A 122 17.50 -17.97 7.22
CA LYS A 122 18.93 -17.87 7.55
C LYS A 122 19.83 -18.46 6.48
N ALA A 123 19.35 -19.47 5.74
CA ALA A 123 20.12 -20.09 4.66
C ALA A 123 20.07 -19.27 3.36
N GLY A 124 19.08 -18.39 3.20
CA GLY A 124 18.89 -17.56 2.01
C GLY A 124 18.40 -18.34 0.79
N GLU A 125 17.85 -19.55 0.98
CA GLU A 125 17.38 -20.41 -0.11
C GLU A 125 16.01 -19.97 -0.63
N TYR A 126 15.12 -19.57 0.29
CA TYR A 126 13.74 -19.22 -0.03
C TYR A 126 13.42 -17.73 0.17
N SER A 127 14.24 -16.99 0.91
CA SER A 127 14.05 -15.56 1.14
C SER A 127 15.38 -14.81 1.02
N PRO A 128 15.40 -13.64 0.35
CA PRO A 128 16.59 -12.78 0.32
C PRO A 128 16.87 -12.11 1.67
N VAL A 129 15.91 -12.15 2.61
CA VAL A 129 16.07 -11.62 3.97
C VAL A 129 16.51 -12.75 4.88
N THR A 130 17.72 -12.63 5.44
CA THR A 130 18.39 -13.71 6.18
C THR A 130 18.34 -13.56 7.70
N SER A 131 17.91 -12.39 8.21
CA SER A 131 17.82 -12.14 9.65
C SER A 131 16.49 -11.50 10.05
N GLU A 132 16.10 -11.72 11.32
CA GLU A 132 14.96 -11.06 11.94
C GLU A 132 15.15 -9.54 11.98
N GLY A 133 16.37 -9.07 12.26
CA GLY A 133 16.71 -7.65 12.31
C GLY A 133 16.51 -6.95 10.97
N ASP A 134 16.97 -7.57 9.87
CA ASP A 134 16.80 -7.03 8.53
C ASP A 134 15.33 -7.00 8.11
N ALA A 135 14.57 -8.06 8.42
CA ALA A 135 13.13 -8.10 8.18
C ALA A 135 12.41 -6.98 8.94
N ARG A 136 12.71 -6.81 10.23
CA ARG A 136 12.13 -5.74 11.06
C ARG A 136 12.46 -4.36 10.49
N LYS A 137 13.73 -4.13 10.13
CA LYS A 137 14.18 -2.86 9.56
C LYS A 137 13.45 -2.56 8.25
N TRP A 138 13.38 -3.54 7.35
CA TRP A 138 12.71 -3.38 6.06
C TRP A 138 11.23 -3.03 6.20
N ILE A 139 10.49 -3.76 7.04
CA ILE A 139 9.07 -3.49 7.30
C ILE A 139 8.89 -2.08 7.89
N THR A 140 9.74 -1.71 8.85
CA THR A 140 9.70 -0.38 9.49
C THR A 140 9.95 0.74 8.47
N ASP A 141 11.00 0.61 7.65
CA ASP A 141 11.35 1.61 6.64
C ASP A 141 10.27 1.74 5.56
N PHE A 142 9.67 0.61 5.17
CA PHE A 142 8.54 0.59 4.24
C PHE A 142 7.33 1.35 4.80
N ILE A 143 6.93 1.06 6.05
CA ILE A 143 5.78 1.73 6.68
C ILE A 143 6.05 3.23 6.84
N MET A 144 7.27 3.61 7.18
CA MET A 144 7.67 5.02 7.28
C MET A 144 7.55 5.76 5.94
N ALA A 145 8.02 5.14 4.85
CA ALA A 145 7.88 5.71 3.50
C ALA A 145 6.40 5.82 3.08
N LEU A 146 5.61 4.76 3.32
CA LEU A 146 4.17 4.77 3.05
C LEU A 146 3.44 5.85 3.87
N ALA A 147 3.77 5.99 5.15
CA ALA A 147 3.17 6.99 6.03
C ALA A 147 3.45 8.42 5.56
N GLY A 148 4.64 8.67 4.99
CA GLY A 148 4.97 9.92 4.32
C GLY A 148 4.00 10.24 3.19
N LEU A 149 3.77 9.28 2.28
CA LEU A 149 2.82 9.44 1.18
C LEU A 149 1.36 9.59 1.66
N ILE A 150 0.97 8.86 2.71
CA ILE A 150 -0.36 9.01 3.32
C ILE A 150 -0.52 10.43 3.89
N ALA A 151 0.51 10.96 4.56
CA ALA A 151 0.47 12.28 5.20
C ALA A 151 0.27 13.44 4.19
N GLU A 152 0.63 13.25 2.93
CA GLU A 152 0.36 14.22 1.85
C GLU A 152 -1.14 14.36 1.53
N VAL A 153 -1.94 13.33 1.82
CA VAL A 153 -3.37 13.27 1.45
C VAL A 153 -4.33 13.06 2.64
N ASN A 154 -3.82 12.66 3.80
CA ASN A 154 -4.59 12.43 5.03
C ASN A 154 -3.70 12.69 6.25
N GLU A 155 -4.12 13.62 7.13
CA GLU A 155 -3.34 14.00 8.32
C GLU A 155 -3.05 12.84 9.27
N LYS A 156 -3.89 11.80 9.29
CA LYS A 156 -3.65 10.58 10.08
C LYS A 156 -2.38 9.83 9.66
N GLY A 157 -1.82 10.09 8.48
CA GLY A 157 -0.48 9.61 8.11
C GLY A 157 0.60 10.05 9.12
N LYS A 158 0.43 11.22 9.76
CA LYS A 158 1.33 11.71 10.82
C LYS A 158 1.28 10.85 12.09
N GLU A 159 0.15 10.21 12.37
CA GLU A 159 0.03 9.25 13.48
C GLU A 159 0.90 8.02 13.22
N VAL A 160 0.84 7.46 12.02
CA VAL A 160 1.67 6.32 11.61
C VAL A 160 3.16 6.68 11.67
N LEU A 161 3.55 7.89 11.24
CA LEU A 161 4.92 8.38 11.36
C LEU A 161 5.41 8.42 12.82
N LYS A 162 4.59 8.94 13.74
CA LYS A 162 4.92 8.97 15.16
C LYS A 162 5.09 7.55 15.74
N GLU A 163 4.19 6.64 15.39
CA GLU A 163 4.23 5.25 15.88
C GLU A 163 5.46 4.48 15.38
N VAL A 164 5.85 4.68 14.11
CA VAL A 164 7.03 4.01 13.53
C VAL A 164 8.34 4.56 14.11
N GLU A 165 8.42 5.86 14.40
CA GLU A 165 9.56 6.47 15.10
C GLU A 165 9.71 5.91 16.51
N GLY A 166 8.59 5.68 17.23
CA GLY A 166 8.59 5.04 18.54
C GLY A 166 9.18 3.62 18.52
N ILE A 167 8.99 2.86 17.44
CA ILE A 167 9.56 1.51 17.28
C ILE A 167 11.06 1.56 16.95
N LYS A 168 11.55 2.59 16.25
CA LYS A 168 12.99 2.70 15.93
C LYS A 168 13.84 3.07 17.15
N ASN A 169 13.25 3.76 18.13
CA ASN A 169 13.94 4.30 19.29
C ASN A 169 13.90 3.39 20.53
N GLY A 170 13.18 2.26 20.49
CA GLY A 170 13.04 1.29 21.57
C GLY A 170 13.65 -0.06 21.23
#